data_AF-A0A0F3M879-F1
#
_entry.id   AF-A0A0F3M879-F1
#
_cell.length_a   1.000
_cell.length_b   1.000
_cell.length_c   1.000
_cell.angle_alpha   90.00
_cell.angle_beta   90.00
_cell.angle_gamma   90.00
#
_symmetry.space_group_name_H-M   'P 1'
#
loop_
_entity.id
_entity.type
_entity.pdbx_description
1 polymer ?
#
loop_
_entity_poly.entity_id
_entity_poly.type
_entity_poly.pdbx_seq_one_letter_code
_entity_poly.pdbx_strand_id
1 'polypeptide(L)' 'MQDYTGAPSLVDLGSMRDTVAHTGGDINKINPLIPIDLIIDHSIQVDVYDTNYAKQKNTELKLNATLKDMNF' A
#
# COMPACT_ATOMS: atom_id res chain seq x y z
N MET A 1 -9.48 -1.13 -4.06
CA MET A 1 -9.01 -1.55 -2.72
C MET A 1 -8.64 -0.32 -1.94
N GLN A 2 -8.84 -0.33 -0.62
CA GLN A 2 -8.32 0.74 0.25
C GLN A 2 -6.94 0.34 0.79
N ASP A 3 -6.20 1.28 1.37
CA ASP A 3 -4.83 1.11 1.85
C ASP A 3 -4.64 0.01 2.92
N TYR A 4 -5.50 -0.03 3.94
CA TYR A 4 -5.43 -0.99 5.05
C TYR A 4 -5.54 -2.46 4.61
N THR A 5 -6.27 -2.73 3.53
CA THR A 5 -6.51 -4.06 2.96
C THR A 5 -5.66 -4.29 1.71
N GLY A 6 -5.28 -3.23 1.01
CA GLY A 6 -4.48 -3.26 -0.21
C GLY A 6 -3.02 -3.63 0.05
N ALA A 7 -2.41 -3.07 1.11
CA ALA A 7 -1.01 -3.38 1.43
C ALA A 7 -0.81 -4.87 1.82
N PRO A 8 -1.59 -5.47 2.74
CA PRO A 8 -1.51 -6.91 3.02
C PRO A 8 -1.78 -7.76 1.78
N SER A 9 -2.74 -7.38 0.94
CA SER A 9 -3.06 -8.13 -0.28
C SER A 9 -1.94 -8.11 -1.31
N LEU A 10 -1.18 -7.01 -1.41
CA LEU A 10 0.00 -6.93 -2.27
C LEU A 10 1.14 -7.81 -1.74
N VAL A 11 1.34 -7.82 -0.42
CA VAL A 11 2.30 -8.71 0.26
C VAL A 11 1.94 -10.18 0.02
N ASP A 12 0.66 -10.54 0.19
CA ASP A 12 0.18 -11.90 -0.06
C ASP A 12 0.40 -12.33 -1.51
N LEU A 13 0.12 -11.45 -2.49
CA LEU A 13 0.44 -11.72 -3.90
C LEU A 13 1.94 -11.96 -4.10
N GLY A 14 2.80 -11.19 -3.43
CA GLY A 14 4.25 -11.40 -3.41
C GLY A 14 4.62 -12.77 -2.85
N SER A 15 4.08 -13.15 -1.69
CA SER A 15 4.34 -14.45 -1.06
C SER A 15 3.82 -15.64 -1.87
N MET A 16 2.66 -15.49 -2.52
CA MET A 16 2.13 -16.51 -3.44
C MET A 16 3.04 -16.69 -4.65
N ARG A 17 3.53 -15.60 -5.25
CA ARG A 17 4.51 -15.65 -6.35
C ARG A 17 5.80 -16.32 -5.93
N ASP A 18 6.31 -15.99 -4.74
CA ASP A 18 7.53 -16.58 -4.20
C ASP A 18 7.37 -18.10 -4.01
N THR A 19 6.24 -18.55 -3.46
CA THR A 19 5.94 -19.98 -3.28
C THR A 19 5.87 -20.72 -4.63
N VAL A 20 5.24 -20.12 -5.64
CA VAL A 20 5.14 -20.70 -6.99
C VAL A 20 6.51 -20.78 -7.67
N ALA A 21 7.36 -19.76 -7.49
CA ALA A 21 8.74 -19.76 -7.99
C ALA A 21 9.56 -20.90 -7.37
N HIS A 22 9.48 -21.07 -6.05
CA HIS A 22 10.20 -22.13 -5.32
C HIS A 22 9.75 -23.54 -5.69
N THR A 23 8.50 -23.71 -6.11
CA THR A 23 7.94 -25.02 -6.52
C THR A 23 8.11 -25.30 -8.01
N GLY A 24 8.79 -24.42 -8.76
CA GLY A 24 9.04 -24.57 -10.19
C GLY A 24 7.81 -24.31 -11.07
N GLY A 25 6.77 -23.68 -10.51
CA GLY A 25 5.56 -23.30 -11.22
C GLY A 25 5.68 -21.98 -11.97
N ASP A 26 4.67 -21.68 -12.80
CA ASP A 26 4.61 -20.43 -13.55
C ASP A 26 4.06 -19.28 -12.69
N ILE A 27 4.95 -18.36 -12.32
CA ILE A 27 4.66 -17.16 -11.53
C ILE A 27 3.62 -16.27 -12.22
N ASN A 28 3.54 -16.29 -13.55
CA ASN A 28 2.62 -15.43 -14.31
C ASN A 28 1.14 -15.78 -14.08
N LYS A 29 0.86 -16.96 -13.50
CA LYS A 29 -0.50 -17.33 -13.09
C LYS A 29 -0.98 -16.58 -11.84
N ILE A 30 -0.06 -15.99 -11.07
CA ILE A 30 -0.37 -15.21 -9.88
C ILE A 30 -0.37 -13.72 -10.23
N ASN A 31 -1.41 -13.32 -10.96
CA ASN A 31 -1.67 -11.95 -11.38
C ASN A 31 -3.16 -11.64 -11.26
N PRO A 32 -3.54 -10.40 -10.93
CA PRO A 32 -4.93 -9.96 -11.04
C PRO A 32 -5.46 -10.15 -12.46
N LEU A 33 -6.62 -10.81 -12.58
CA LEU A 33 -7.26 -11.04 -13.87
C LEU A 33 -8.02 -9.81 -14.39
N ILE A 34 -8.28 -8.86 -13.52
CA ILE A 34 -8.97 -7.60 -13.81
C ILE A 34 -8.16 -6.43 -13.24
N PRO A 35 -8.28 -5.21 -13.80
CA PRO A 35 -7.66 -4.02 -13.25
C PRO A 35 -8.07 -3.80 -11.80
N ILE A 36 -7.11 -3.38 -10.97
CA ILE A 36 -7.34 -3.04 -9.56
C ILE A 36 -6.90 -1.60 -9.34
N ASP A 37 -7.80 -0.79 -8.79
CA ASP A 37 -7.49 0.53 -8.28
C ASP A 37 -7.18 0.45 -6.78
N LEU A 38 -6.05 1.01 -6.33
CA LEU A 38 -5.69 1.14 -4.92
C LEU A 38 -5.83 2.61 -4.49
N ILE A 39 -6.68 2.85 -3.50
CA ILE A 39 -6.98 4.18 -2.96
C ILE A 39 -6.40 4.27 -1.55
N ILE A 40 -5.67 5.36 -1.27
CA ILE A 40 -5.07 5.64 0.03
C ILE A 40 -5.81 6.81 0.66
N ASP A 41 -6.66 6.51 1.64
CA ASP A 41 -7.60 7.47 2.22
C ASP A 41 -7.70 7.37 3.76
N HIS A 42 -7.45 6.21 4.37
CA HIS A 42 -7.67 6.00 5.80
C HIS A 42 -6.48 6.31 6.69
N SER A 43 -5.40 6.82 6.12
CA SER A 43 -4.12 6.78 6.79
C SER A 43 -3.52 8.16 7.09
N ILE A 44 -4.20 9.26 6.72
CA ILE A 44 -3.89 10.58 7.28
C ILE A 44 -4.21 10.57 8.78
N GLN A 45 -3.21 10.88 9.59
CA GLN A 45 -3.35 11.11 11.02
C GLN A 45 -3.33 12.61 11.33
N VAL A 46 -3.93 13.00 12.45
CA VAL A 46 -3.95 14.39 12.92
C VAL A 46 -2.85 14.56 13.97
N ASP A 47 -1.64 14.87 13.52
CA ASP A 47 -0.49 15.15 14.39
C ASP A 47 -0.48 16.62 14.87
N VAL A 48 -0.86 17.53 13.96
CA VAL A 48 -0.99 18.96 14.24
C VAL A 48 -2.46 19.37 14.10
N TYR A 49 -2.96 20.17 15.04
CA TYR A 49 -4.31 20.73 15.04
C TYR A 49 -4.28 22.23 15.36
N ASP A 50 -5.41 22.91 15.12
CA ASP A 50 -5.66 24.32 15.47
C ASP A 50 -4.60 25.34 15.00
N THR A 51 -3.99 25.07 13.83
CA THR A 51 -3.07 26.00 13.18
C THR A 51 -3.36 26.06 11.69
N ASN A 52 -3.11 27.22 11.06
CA ASN A 52 -3.35 27.40 9.63
C ASN A 52 -2.52 26.45 8.74
N TYR A 53 -1.42 25.91 9.25
CA TYR A 53 -0.55 24.96 8.54
C TYR A 53 -0.84 23.48 8.86
N ALA A 54 -1.78 23.18 9.77
CA ALA A 54 -2.07 21.82 10.23
C ALA A 54 -2.38 20.84 9.09
N LYS A 55 -3.24 21.24 8.14
CA LYS A 55 -3.59 20.43 6.96
C LYS A 55 -2.35 20.07 6.14
N GLN A 56 -1.52 21.08 5.81
CA GLN A 56 -0.33 20.86 5.00
C GLN A 56 0.65 19.94 5.72
N LYS A 57 0.84 20.14 7.03
CA LYS A 57 1.79 19.35 7.80
C LYS A 57 1.37 17.89 7.95
N ASN A 58 0.10 17.64 8.26
CA ASN A 58 -0.43 16.28 8.39
C ASN A 58 -0.38 15.54 7.05
N THR A 59 -0.67 16.22 5.93
CA THR A 59 -0.53 15.62 4.59
C THR A 59 0.93 15.31 4.25
N GLU A 60 1.87 16.20 4.55
CA GLU A 60 3.30 15.99 4.32
C GLU A 60 3.84 14.78 5.12
N LEU A 61 3.52 14.74 6.41
CA LEU A 61 3.89 13.63 7.30
C LEU A 61 3.34 12.32 6.76
N LYS A 62 2.08 12.32 6.32
CA LYS A 62 1.48 11.13 5.73
C LYS A 62 2.14 10.73 4.42
N LEU A 63 2.37 11.66 3.49
CA LEU A 63 3.02 11.34 2.22
C LEU A 63 4.39 10.67 2.44
N ASN A 64 5.19 11.22 3.35
CA ASN A 64 6.51 10.67 3.67
C ASN A 64 6.42 9.26 4.27
N ALA A 65 5.46 9.01 5.17
CA ALA A 65 5.23 7.68 5.73
C ALA A 65 4.79 6.67 4.67
N THR A 66 3.83 7.03 3.82
CA THR A 66 3.35 6.16 2.73
C THR A 66 4.48 5.80 1.74
N LEU A 67 5.32 6.77 1.36
CA LEU A 67 6.45 6.51 0.46
C LEU A 67 7.46 5.53 1.08
N LYS A 68 7.64 5.58 2.40
CA LYS A 68 8.49 4.62 3.11
C LYS A 68 7.87 3.21 3.08
N ASP A 69 6.56 3.11 3.28
CA ASP A 69 5.84 1.83 3.32
C ASP A 69 5.72 1.17 1.93
N MET A 70 5.74 1.96 0.84
CA MET A 70 5.66 1.46 -0.53
C MET A 70 7.02 1.08 -1.16
N ASN A 71 8.13 1.46 -0.53
CA ASN A 71 9.47 1.00 -0.92
C ASN A 71 9.73 -0.38 -0.31
N PHE A 72 9.11 -1.41 -0.90
CA PHE A 72 9.42 -2.83 -0.66
C PHE A 72 10.75 -3.22 -1.29
#